data_AF-A0AAE0BW67-F1
#
_entry.id   AF-A0AAE0BW67-F1
#
_cell.length_a   1.000
_cell.length_b   1.000
_cell.length_c   1.000
_cell.angle_alpha   90.00
_cell.angle_beta   90.00
_cell.angle_gamma   90.00
#
_symmetry.space_group_name_H-M   'P 1'
#
loop_
_entity.id
_entity.type
_entity.pdbx_description
1 polymer ?
#
loop_
_entity_poly.entity_id
_entity_poly.type
_entity_poly.pdbx_seq_one_letter_code
_entity_poly.pdbx_strand_id
1 'polypeptide(L)'
;MLGGKQDNWEREMESMKSDDVDDTIVNESDEEEFDEAKFLEHVRLNRWVSMDVAGMRLFRFNWVVSLMASVVLWGFAIACLIEPDDTLSEFKKWQVWITQNFTWLYIGTQDVWSIFLLWLCFSKYGTIKLGKKNDKPEYNDFTWFAMLFSCGIAVGLYYYGVSEPMYYYRNSAYAS
;
A
#
# COMPACT_ATOMS: atom_id res chain seq x y z
N MET A 1 22.39 -37.90 32.85
CA MET A 1 22.35 -36.70 33.69
C MET A 1 22.70 -35.43 32.89
N LEU A 2 21.96 -35.09 31.82
CA LEU A 2 22.11 -33.82 31.08
C LEU A 2 20.79 -33.45 30.37
N GLY A 3 19.67 -33.44 31.10
CA GLY A 3 18.33 -33.19 30.52
C GLY A 3 17.51 -32.10 31.22
N GLY A 4 18.03 -31.45 32.25
CA GLY A 4 17.29 -30.50 33.10
C GLY A 4 17.72 -29.04 32.97
N LYS A 5 18.37 -28.67 31.86
CA LYS A 5 18.76 -27.26 31.60
C LYS A 5 18.10 -26.68 30.34
N GLN A 6 17.50 -27.51 29.48
CA GLN A 6 16.86 -27.07 28.24
C GLN A 6 15.41 -26.62 28.50
N ASP A 7 14.75 -27.34 29.39
CA ASP A 7 13.39 -27.16 29.92
C ASP A 7 13.22 -25.89 30.78
N ASN A 8 14.31 -25.29 31.25
CA ASN A 8 14.26 -24.03 32.00
C ASN A 8 14.21 -22.81 31.07
N TRP A 9 14.95 -22.85 29.96
CA TRP A 9 14.95 -21.76 28.98
C TRP A 9 13.63 -21.70 28.20
N GLU A 10 12.98 -22.83 27.97
CA GLU A 10 11.65 -22.89 27.35
C GLU A 10 10.59 -22.24 28.24
N ARG A 11 10.65 -22.45 29.57
CA ARG A 11 9.76 -21.81 30.54
C ARG A 11 9.97 -20.30 30.65
N GLU A 12 11.20 -19.82 30.53
CA GLU A 12 11.51 -18.38 30.48
C GLU A 12 11.06 -17.72 29.16
N MET A 13 11.14 -18.43 28.03
CA MET A 13 10.60 -17.93 26.77
C MET A 13 9.06 -17.89 26.76
N GLU A 14 8.39 -18.85 27.40
CA GLU A 14 6.94 -18.84 27.57
C GLU A 14 6.46 -17.68 28.47
N SER A 15 7.19 -17.34 29.53
CA SER A 15 6.81 -16.19 30.37
C SER A 15 7.05 -14.86 29.66
N MET A 16 8.13 -14.72 28.88
CA MET A 16 8.37 -13.50 28.09
C MET A 16 7.33 -13.28 26.98
N LYS A 17 6.76 -14.35 26.41
CA LYS A 17 5.67 -14.24 25.43
C LYS A 17 4.33 -13.85 26.05
N SER A 18 4.15 -14.10 27.35
CA SER A 18 2.93 -13.76 28.09
C SER A 18 2.87 -12.30 28.54
N ASP A 19 4.02 -11.64 28.71
CA ASP A 19 4.08 -10.28 29.28
C ASP A 19 4.17 -9.16 28.23
N ASP A 20 4.47 -9.47 26.96
CA ASP A 20 4.48 -8.53 25.83
C ASP A 20 3.16 -8.51 25.03
N VAL A 21 2.16 -9.31 25.43
CA VAL A 21 0.82 -9.26 24.85
C VAL A 21 -0.08 -8.47 25.81
N ASP A 22 0.02 -7.15 25.70
CA ASP A 22 -1.02 -6.23 26.17
C ASP A 22 -2.32 -6.56 25.42
N ASP A 23 -3.19 -7.31 26.10
CA ASP A 23 -4.53 -7.76 25.70
C ASP A 23 -5.55 -6.60 25.56
N THR A 24 -5.19 -5.52 24.87
CA THR A 24 -6.15 -4.46 24.51
C THR A 24 -6.32 -4.20 23.01
N ILE A 25 -5.78 -5.02 22.10
CA ILE A 25 -6.13 -4.92 20.68
C ILE A 25 -6.19 -6.32 20.04
N VAL A 26 -7.37 -6.62 19.48
CA VAL A 26 -7.78 -7.80 18.68
C VAL A 26 -8.32 -8.99 19.49
N ASN A 27 -9.54 -8.82 20.00
CA ASN A 27 -10.41 -9.95 20.25
C ASN A 27 -10.87 -10.53 18.91
N GLU A 28 -10.68 -11.83 18.80
CA GLU A 28 -11.14 -12.73 17.77
C GLU A 28 -12.68 -12.81 17.79
N SER A 29 -13.29 -12.86 16.61
CA SER A 29 -14.64 -13.40 16.36
C SER A 29 -15.78 -12.90 17.26
N ASP A 30 -16.29 -11.71 16.98
CA ASP A 30 -17.72 -11.44 17.15
C ASP A 30 -18.34 -11.29 15.75
N GLU A 31 -19.34 -12.12 15.50
CA GLU A 31 -20.18 -12.18 14.34
C GLU A 31 -20.76 -10.79 14.00
N GLU A 32 -20.14 -10.06 13.07
CA GLU A 32 -20.94 -9.60 11.96
C GLU A 32 -21.09 -10.78 11.02
N GLU A 33 -22.15 -11.55 11.25
CA GLU A 33 -23.00 -12.09 10.19
C GLU A 33 -23.40 -10.89 9.32
N PHE A 34 -22.42 -10.40 8.56
CA PHE A 34 -22.60 -9.64 7.36
C PHE A 34 -23.60 -10.49 6.62
N ASP A 35 -24.80 -9.94 6.50
CA ASP A 35 -26.00 -10.55 5.97
C ASP A 35 -25.66 -10.96 4.52
N GLU A 36 -24.87 -12.03 4.37
CA GLU A 36 -24.26 -12.51 3.13
C GLU A 36 -25.42 -12.86 2.22
N ALA A 37 -26.51 -13.38 2.79
CA ALA A 37 -27.79 -13.55 2.13
C ALA A 37 -28.32 -12.25 1.48
N LYS A 38 -28.31 -11.10 2.18
CA LYS A 38 -28.75 -9.79 1.61
C LYS A 38 -27.70 -9.14 0.70
N PHE A 39 -26.42 -9.34 0.96
CA PHE A 39 -25.35 -8.81 0.12
C PHE A 39 -25.25 -9.56 -1.21
N LEU A 40 -25.41 -10.88 -1.17
CA LEU A 40 -25.44 -11.75 -2.35
C LEU A 40 -26.72 -11.60 -3.18
N GLU A 41 -27.82 -11.10 -2.59
CA GLU A 41 -29.04 -10.75 -3.33
C GLU A 41 -28.82 -9.54 -4.26
N HIS A 42 -28.02 -8.56 -3.83
CA HIS A 42 -27.74 -7.35 -4.62
C HIS A 42 -26.54 -7.49 -5.57
N VAL A 43 -25.70 -8.51 -5.36
CA VAL A 43 -24.57 -8.81 -6.24
C VAL A 43 -25.09 -9.63 -7.42
N ARG A 44 -25.21 -8.98 -8.58
CA ARG A 44 -25.40 -9.71 -9.84
C ARG A 44 -24.30 -10.78 -9.95
N LEU A 45 -24.70 -12.06 -10.00
CA LEU A 45 -23.79 -13.15 -10.30
C LEU A 45 -23.29 -13.00 -11.73
N ASN A 46 -22.06 -12.51 -11.85
CA ASN A 46 -21.40 -12.42 -13.14
C ASN A 46 -20.89 -13.82 -13.54
N ARG A 47 -21.12 -14.18 -14.80
CA ARG A 47 -20.75 -15.46 -15.45
C ARG A 47 -19.22 -15.62 -15.53
N TRP A 48 -18.59 -16.22 -14.51
CA TRP A 48 -17.14 -16.46 -14.52
C TRP A 48 -16.80 -17.87 -14.03
N VAL A 49 -15.84 -18.49 -14.75
CA VAL A 49 -15.35 -19.85 -14.61
C VAL A 49 -14.49 -20.00 -13.34
N SER A 50 -14.82 -20.98 -12.51
CA SER A 50 -14.04 -21.42 -11.36
C SER A 50 -12.97 -22.42 -11.82
N MET A 51 -11.68 -22.08 -11.68
CA MET A 51 -10.61 -23.08 -11.73
C MET A 51 -10.24 -23.44 -10.30
N ASP A 52 -10.68 -24.63 -9.89
CA ASP A 52 -10.40 -25.22 -8.60
C ASP A 52 -9.07 -25.98 -8.69
N VAL A 53 -8.03 -25.52 -7.99
CA VAL A 53 -6.76 -26.26 -7.86
C VAL A 53 -6.46 -26.43 -6.38
N ALA A 54 -6.37 -27.70 -5.98
CA ALA A 54 -5.84 -28.15 -4.70
C ALA A 54 -6.61 -27.72 -3.44
N GLY A 55 -7.96 -27.76 -3.45
CA GLY A 55 -8.78 -27.80 -2.23
C GLY A 55 -8.77 -26.53 -1.37
N MET A 56 -8.09 -25.48 -1.80
CA MET A 56 -8.19 -24.14 -1.25
C MET A 56 -8.90 -23.27 -2.29
N ARG A 57 -9.99 -22.60 -1.90
CA ARG A 57 -10.69 -21.60 -2.73
C ARG A 57 -9.84 -20.32 -2.90
N LEU A 58 -8.64 -20.48 -3.45
CA LEU A 58 -7.66 -19.42 -3.56
C LEU A 58 -7.87 -18.66 -4.87
N PHE A 59 -8.39 -17.44 -4.69
CA PHE A 59 -8.37 -16.34 -5.65
C PHE A 59 -9.29 -16.44 -6.88
N ARG A 60 -10.32 -15.59 -6.86
CA ARG A 60 -11.05 -15.17 -8.07
C ARG A 60 -10.14 -14.26 -8.90
N PHE A 61 -9.21 -14.86 -9.64
CA PHE A 61 -8.23 -14.11 -10.41
C PHE A 61 -8.73 -13.86 -11.84
N ASN A 62 -8.77 -12.60 -12.26
CA ASN A 62 -8.98 -12.28 -13.67
C ASN A 62 -7.69 -12.61 -14.43
N TRP A 63 -7.61 -13.86 -14.90
CA TRP A 63 -6.43 -14.40 -15.56
C TRP A 63 -6.00 -13.58 -16.78
N VAL A 64 -6.94 -12.94 -17.48
CA VAL A 64 -6.64 -12.07 -18.63
C VAL A 64 -5.83 -10.85 -18.20
N VAL A 65 -6.26 -10.13 -17.17
CA VAL A 65 -5.57 -8.90 -16.73
C VAL A 65 -4.19 -9.20 -16.18
N SER A 66 -4.07 -10.27 -15.40
CA SER A 66 -2.77 -10.62 -14.84
C SER A 66 -1.79 -11.19 -15.84
N LEU A 67 -2.24 -12.05 -16.77
CA LEU A 67 -1.33 -12.55 -17.79
C LEU A 67 -0.85 -11.41 -18.69
N MET A 68 -1.73 -10.49 -19.06
CA MET A 68 -1.35 -9.30 -19.82
C MET A 68 -0.33 -8.44 -19.05
N ALA A 69 -0.58 -8.16 -17.77
CA ALA A 69 0.37 -7.40 -16.96
C ALA A 69 1.73 -8.13 -16.80
N SER A 70 1.71 -9.44 -16.58
CA SER A 70 2.91 -10.26 -16.43
C SER A 70 3.76 -10.26 -17.69
N VAL A 71 3.13 -10.48 -18.86
CA VAL A 71 3.84 -10.48 -20.16
C VAL A 71 4.46 -9.10 -20.44
N VAL A 72 3.75 -8.01 -20.14
CA VAL A 72 4.29 -6.65 -20.32
C VAL A 72 5.47 -6.39 -19.40
N LEU A 73 5.37 -6.76 -18.11
CA LEU A 73 6.44 -6.56 -17.13
C LEU A 73 7.69 -7.40 -17.46
N TRP A 74 7.52 -8.68 -17.76
CA TRP A 74 8.63 -9.56 -18.14
C TRP A 74 9.25 -9.16 -19.47
N GLY A 75 8.44 -8.77 -20.45
CA GLY A 75 8.92 -8.27 -21.73
C GLY A 75 9.79 -7.02 -21.56
N PHE A 76 9.35 -6.07 -20.73
CA PHE A 76 10.14 -4.89 -20.41
C PHE A 76 11.43 -5.23 -19.64
N ALA A 77 11.35 -6.12 -18.65
CA ALA A 77 12.52 -6.54 -17.88
C ALA A 77 13.59 -7.22 -18.73
N ILE A 78 13.19 -8.09 -19.67
CA ILE A 78 14.13 -8.77 -20.59
C ILE A 78 14.76 -7.77 -21.56
N ALA A 79 13.98 -6.82 -22.10
CA ALA A 79 14.52 -5.78 -22.97
C ALA A 79 15.62 -4.95 -22.28
N CYS A 80 15.42 -4.58 -21.00
CA CYS A 80 16.43 -3.88 -20.21
C CYS A 80 17.70 -4.70 -19.92
N LEU A 81 17.65 -6.03 -19.95
CA LEU A 81 18.79 -6.89 -19.67
C LEU A 81 19.68 -7.15 -20.89
N ILE A 82 19.13 -7.12 -22.10
CA ILE A 82 19.87 -7.42 -23.34
C ILE A 82 20.76 -6.24 -23.72
N GLU A 83 20.18 -5.03 -23.77
CA GLU A 83 20.86 -3.80 -24.18
C GLU A 83 20.48 -2.64 -23.24
N PRO A 84 21.20 -2.49 -22.11
CA PRO A 84 20.87 -1.46 -21.12
C PRO A 84 21.13 -0.04 -21.64
N ASP A 85 22.21 0.18 -22.38
CA ASP A 85 22.63 1.53 -22.79
C ASP A 85 21.67 2.17 -23.80
N ASP A 86 21.23 1.41 -24.81
CA ASP A 86 20.29 1.89 -25.81
C ASP A 86 18.91 2.14 -25.19
N THR A 87 18.44 1.22 -24.34
CA THR A 87 17.17 1.37 -23.61
C THR A 87 17.16 2.60 -22.70
N LEU A 88 18.26 2.88 -21.99
CA LEU A 88 18.40 4.07 -21.14
C LEU A 88 18.39 5.36 -21.97
N SER A 89 19.05 5.36 -23.13
CA SER A 89 19.11 6.54 -23.99
C SER A 89 17.73 6.90 -24.58
N GLU A 90 16.98 5.89 -25.04
CA GLU A 90 15.62 6.05 -25.55
C GLU A 90 14.68 6.48 -24.42
N PHE A 91 14.73 5.83 -23.26
CA PHE A 91 13.93 6.21 -22.10
C PHE A 91 14.16 7.68 -21.70
N LYS A 92 15.41 8.14 -21.70
CA LYS A 92 15.74 9.53 -21.38
C LYS A 92 15.18 10.53 -22.41
N LYS A 93 15.22 10.20 -23.72
CA LYS A 93 14.59 11.02 -24.76
C LYS A 93 13.09 11.18 -24.52
N TRP A 94 12.40 10.06 -24.25
CA TRP A 94 10.98 10.04 -23.94
C TRP A 94 10.66 10.82 -22.65
N GLN A 95 11.46 10.63 -21.59
CA GLN A 95 11.31 11.36 -20.34
C GLN A 95 11.40 12.87 -20.56
N VAL A 96 12.42 13.35 -21.28
CA VAL A 96 12.59 14.79 -21.58
C VAL A 96 11.42 15.32 -22.39
N TRP A 97 10.95 14.56 -23.40
CA TRP A 97 9.80 14.96 -24.21
C TRP A 97 8.51 15.09 -23.37
N ILE A 98 8.25 14.14 -22.47
CA ILE A 98 7.10 14.18 -21.55
C ILE A 98 7.25 15.38 -20.62
N THR A 99 8.41 15.58 -19.99
CA THR A 99 8.63 16.71 -19.09
C THR A 99 8.43 18.05 -19.81
N GLN A 100 8.94 18.24 -21.02
CA GLN A 100 8.79 19.51 -21.73
C GLN A 100 7.33 19.84 -22.08
N ASN A 101 6.54 18.84 -22.48
CA ASN A 101 5.17 19.06 -22.95
C ASN A 101 4.10 18.94 -21.86
N PHE A 102 4.30 18.06 -20.87
CA PHE A 102 3.30 17.72 -19.85
C PHE A 102 3.54 18.37 -18.48
N THR A 103 4.67 19.06 -18.26
CA THR A 103 4.94 19.71 -16.95
C THR A 103 3.85 20.70 -16.57
N TRP A 104 3.36 21.52 -17.51
CA TRP A 104 2.33 22.50 -17.21
C TRP A 104 1.01 21.84 -16.76
N LEU A 105 0.63 20.73 -17.41
CA LEU A 105 -0.56 19.96 -17.08
C LEU A 105 -0.38 19.24 -15.73
N TYR A 106 0.80 18.69 -15.47
CA TYR A 106 1.14 18.05 -14.21
C TYR A 106 1.01 19.02 -13.03
N ILE A 107 1.64 20.20 -13.11
CA ILE A 107 1.58 21.23 -12.07
C ILE A 107 0.13 21.72 -11.89
N GLY A 108 -0.55 22.06 -12.99
CA GLY A 108 -1.94 22.53 -12.92
C GLY A 108 -2.90 21.49 -12.32
N THR A 109 -2.71 20.20 -12.64
CA THR A 109 -3.53 19.11 -12.08
C THR A 109 -3.27 18.96 -10.58
N GLN A 110 -2.01 19.01 -10.15
CA GLN A 110 -1.65 18.94 -8.73
C GLN A 110 -2.26 20.11 -7.93
N ASP A 111 -2.20 21.32 -8.47
CA ASP A 111 -2.81 22.50 -7.84
C ASP A 111 -4.33 22.36 -7.75
N VAL A 112 -4.99 21.87 -8.81
CA VAL A 112 -6.44 21.62 -8.81
C VAL A 112 -6.83 20.57 -7.76
N TRP A 113 -6.10 19.47 -7.66
CA TRP A 113 -6.34 18.45 -6.63
C TRP A 113 -6.14 19.00 -5.22
N SER A 114 -5.09 19.80 -5.00
CA SER A 114 -4.83 20.44 -3.71
C SER A 114 -5.98 21.38 -3.30
N ILE A 115 -6.42 22.25 -4.20
CA ILE A 115 -7.55 23.15 -3.97
C ILE A 115 -8.84 22.35 -3.75
N PHE A 116 -9.07 21.28 -4.52
CA PHE A 116 -10.23 20.42 -4.37
C PHE A 116 -10.28 19.74 -3.00
N LEU A 117 -9.15 19.23 -2.49
CA LEU A 117 -9.07 18.63 -1.16
C LEU A 117 -9.28 19.67 -0.05
N LEU A 118 -8.69 20.87 -0.18
CA LEU A 118 -8.94 21.97 0.74
C LEU A 118 -10.41 22.37 0.74
N TRP A 119 -11.02 22.47 -0.45
CA TRP A 119 -12.44 22.76 -0.58
C TRP A 119 -13.28 21.66 0.09
N LEU A 120 -12.99 20.38 -0.11
CA LEU A 120 -13.68 19.28 0.56
C LEU A 120 -13.56 19.35 2.09
N CYS A 121 -12.39 19.74 2.61
CA CYS A 121 -12.15 19.88 4.05
C CYS A 121 -13.03 20.97 4.69
N PHE A 122 -13.15 22.13 4.04
CA PHE A 122 -14.01 23.23 4.53
C PHE A 122 -15.48 23.12 4.10
N SER A 123 -15.79 22.22 3.16
CA SER A 123 -17.14 22.04 2.64
C SER A 123 -18.00 21.17 3.54
N LYS A 124 -19.32 21.33 3.41
CA LYS A 124 -20.34 20.55 4.13
C LYS A 124 -20.22 19.03 3.89
N TYR A 125 -19.50 18.62 2.84
CA TYR A 125 -19.23 17.22 2.53
C TYR A 125 -18.19 16.58 3.46
N GLY A 126 -17.33 17.35 4.13
CA GLY A 126 -16.33 16.81 5.08
C GLY A 126 -16.95 16.27 6.37
N THR A 127 -18.16 16.71 6.74
CA THR A 127 -18.89 16.22 7.92
C THR A 127 -19.70 14.95 7.63
N ILE A 128 -19.70 14.46 6.39
CA ILE A 128 -20.44 13.26 6.01
C ILE A 128 -19.65 12.03 6.44
N LYS A 129 -20.23 11.26 7.35
CA LYS A 129 -19.70 9.97 7.78
C LYS A 129 -19.79 8.95 6.63
N LEU A 130 -18.66 8.34 6.27
CA LEU A 130 -18.53 7.32 5.22
C LEU A 130 -19.06 5.93 5.67
N GLY A 131 -20.18 5.90 6.39
CA GLY A 131 -20.78 4.69 6.97
C GLY A 131 -22.22 4.92 7.43
N LYS A 132 -22.82 3.96 8.14
CA LYS A 132 -24.16 4.15 8.72
C LYS A 132 -24.12 5.32 9.72
N LYS A 133 -25.20 6.11 9.80
CA LYS A 133 -25.27 7.31 10.64
C LYS A 133 -24.92 7.07 12.12
N ASN A 134 -25.15 5.84 12.60
CA ASN A 134 -24.97 5.43 14.00
C ASN A 134 -23.75 4.52 14.23
N ASP A 135 -22.89 4.32 13.23
CA ASP A 135 -21.73 3.44 13.39
C ASP A 135 -20.71 4.03 14.37
N LYS A 136 -19.85 3.24 15.00
CA LYS A 136 -18.71 3.78 15.78
C LYS A 136 -17.43 3.62 14.96
N PRO A 137 -16.44 4.52 15.08
CA PRO A 137 -15.16 4.29 14.41
C PRO A 137 -14.54 2.98 14.90
N GLU A 138 -14.20 2.07 13.98
CA GLU A 138 -13.59 0.77 14.28
C GLU A 138 -12.18 0.91 14.86
N TYR A 139 -11.47 1.97 14.47
CA TYR A 139 -10.10 2.24 14.89
C TYR A 139 -10.01 3.53 15.68
N ASN A 140 -9.12 3.54 16.68
CA ASN A 140 -8.73 4.75 17.39
C ASN A 140 -8.05 5.72 16.43
N ASP A 141 -8.21 7.03 16.64
CA ASP A 141 -7.67 8.09 15.78
C ASP A 141 -6.15 7.96 15.57
N PHE A 142 -5.43 7.52 16.61
CA PHE A 142 -3.99 7.26 16.54
C PHE A 142 -3.64 6.07 15.64
N THR A 143 -4.35 4.94 15.80
CA THR A 143 -4.15 3.74 14.97
C THR A 143 -4.53 4.01 13.51
N TRP A 144 -5.59 4.76 13.28
CA TRP A 144 -6.02 5.18 11.94
C TRP A 144 -4.96 6.08 11.27
N PHE A 145 -4.43 7.06 12.00
CA PHE A 145 -3.36 7.92 11.48
C PHE A 145 -2.09 7.11 11.16
N ALA A 146 -1.71 6.19 12.04
CA ALA A 146 -0.57 5.29 11.82
C ALA A 146 -0.76 4.44 10.55
N MET A 147 -1.96 3.90 10.31
CA MET A 147 -2.29 3.13 9.10
C MET A 147 -2.14 3.97 7.81
N LEU A 148 -2.66 5.20 7.80
CA LEU A 148 -2.53 6.11 6.65
C LEU A 148 -1.06 6.50 6.40
N PHE A 149 -0.31 6.76 7.47
CA PHE A 149 1.10 7.11 7.36
C PHE A 149 1.94 5.96 6.78
N SER A 150 1.71 4.73 7.28
CA SER A 150 2.37 3.52 6.79
C SER A 150 1.98 3.16 5.35
N CYS A 151 0.73 3.38 4.96
CA CYS A 151 0.25 3.08 3.62
C CYS A 151 0.76 4.07 2.56
N GLY A 152 0.88 5.37 2.89
CA GLY A 152 1.04 6.43 1.89
C GLY A 152 2.43 7.04 1.73
N ILE A 153 3.07 7.45 2.83
CA ILE A 153 4.17 8.44 2.77
C ILE A 153 5.54 7.83 3.12
N ALA A 154 5.57 6.65 3.78
CA ALA A 154 6.74 6.13 4.48
C ALA A 154 8.00 5.95 3.59
N VAL A 155 7.87 5.31 2.43
CA VAL A 155 9.04 5.00 1.58
C VAL A 155 9.68 6.25 0.96
N GLY A 156 8.87 7.26 0.66
CA GLY A 156 9.33 8.52 0.06
C GLY A 156 10.18 9.32 1.04
N LEU A 157 9.71 9.49 2.27
CA LEU A 157 10.46 10.20 3.32
C LEU A 157 11.78 9.51 3.66
N TYR A 158 11.81 8.18 3.69
CA TYR A 158 13.04 7.42 3.98
C TYR A 158 14.13 7.66 2.92
N TYR A 159 13.77 7.60 1.63
CA TYR A 159 14.73 7.82 0.55
C TYR A 159 15.13 9.29 0.42
N TYR A 160 14.13 10.18 0.33
CA TYR A 160 14.39 11.59 0.08
C TYR A 160 14.98 12.30 1.30
N GLY A 161 14.66 11.87 2.52
CA GLY A 161 15.16 12.46 3.76
C GLY A 161 16.68 12.41 3.93
N VAL A 162 17.36 11.42 3.36
CA VAL A 162 18.83 11.36 3.36
C VAL A 162 19.41 11.94 2.07
N SER A 163 18.73 11.72 0.94
CA SER A 163 19.23 12.15 -0.37
C SER A 163 19.30 13.67 -0.50
N GLU A 164 18.33 14.39 0.07
CA GLU A 164 18.19 15.83 -0.10
C GLU A 164 19.29 16.61 0.65
N PRO A 165 19.56 16.35 1.95
CA PRO A 165 20.68 16.98 2.66
C PRO A 165 22.03 16.65 2.04
N MET A 166 22.24 15.39 1.61
CA MET A 166 23.47 14.97 0.96
C MET A 166 23.72 15.74 -0.34
N TYR A 167 22.67 15.95 -1.13
CA TYR A 167 22.74 16.70 -2.39
C TYR A 167 23.09 18.17 -2.15
N TYR A 168 22.44 18.83 -1.19
CA TYR A 168 22.76 20.23 -0.85
C TYR A 168 24.13 20.38 -0.20
N TYR A 169 24.55 19.45 0.67
CA TYR A 169 25.87 19.47 1.30
C TYR A 169 26.99 19.38 0.25
N ARG A 170 26.87 18.42 -0.69
CA ARG A 170 27.85 18.26 -1.76
C ARG A 170 27.90 19.48 -2.67
N ASN A 171 26.75 20.03 -3.07
CA ASN A 171 26.72 21.18 -3.97
C ASN A 171 27.18 22.48 -3.29
N SER A 172 26.94 22.66 -1.98
CA SER A 172 27.41 23.81 -1.20
C SER A 172 28.93 23.78 -0.96
N ALA A 173 29.53 22.59 -0.82
CA ALA A 173 30.97 22.42 -0.63
C ALA A 173 31.84 22.81 -1.84
N TYR A 174 31.26 22.94 -3.04
CA TYR A 174 31.96 23.43 -4.24
C TYR A 174 31.74 24.93 -4.51
N ALA A 175 30.99 25.62 -3.64
CA ALA A 175 30.64 27.04 -3.79
C ALA A 175 31.49 27.98 -2.89
N SER A 176 32.57 27.47 -2.28
CA SER A 176 33.58 28.21 -1.51
C SER A 176 34.97 27.93 -2.05
#